data_AF-A0A7X7BW18-F1
#
_entry.id   AF-A0A7X7BW18-F1
#
_cell.length_a   1.000
_cell.length_b   1.000
_cell.length_c   1.000
_cell.angle_alpha   90.00
_cell.angle_beta   90.00
_cell.angle_gamma   90.00
#
_symmetry.space_group_name_H-M   'P 1'
#
loop_
_entity.id
_entity.type
_entity.pdbx_description
1 polymer ?
#
loop_
_entity_poly.entity_id
_entity_poly.type
_entity_poly.pdbx_seq_one_letter_code
_entity_poly.pdbx_strand_id
1 'polypeptide(L)' 'PCMMCAGSFVHARIKRVIYGAGDSRNGAMTTNIKLNEIESFNHKVEIIPHILHDECRGLLKQFFRERRLNQANKRK' A
#
# COMPACT_ATOMS: atom_id res chain seq x y z
N PRO A 1 0.10 -2.05 0.75
CA PRO A 1 -0.14 -2.30 2.19
C PRO A 1 1.04 -1.80 3.04
N CYS A 2 0.77 -1.08 4.14
CA CYS A 2 1.80 -0.62 5.07
C CYS A 2 2.20 -1.74 6.07
N MET A 3 3.20 -1.48 6.92
CA MET A 3 3.71 -2.48 7.87
C MET A 3 2.64 -2.99 8.84
N MET A 4 1.74 -2.12 9.31
CA MET A 4 0.63 -2.51 10.18
C MET A 4 -0.27 -3.56 9.52
N CYS A 5 -0.70 -3.32 8.28
CA CYS A 5 -1.53 -4.26 7.54
C CYS A 5 -0.75 -5.51 7.12
N ALA A 6 0.54 -5.38 6.81
CA ALA A 6 1.39 -6.50 6.44
C ALA A 6 1.47 -7.54 7.57
N GLY A 7 1.74 -7.08 8.80
CA GLY A 7 1.75 -7.94 9.98
C GLY A 7 0.39 -8.61 10.24
N SER A 8 -0.72 -7.88 10.05
CA SER A 8 -2.05 -8.47 10.23
C SER A 8 -2.33 -9.59 9.22
N PHE A 9 -1.83 -9.50 7.99
CA PHE A 9 -1.99 -10.58 7.00
C PHE A 9 -1.26 -11.86 7.40
N VAL A 10 -0.07 -11.74 7.99
CA VAL A 10 0.69 -12.88 8.54
C VAL A 10 -0.08 -13.53 9.68
N HIS A 11 -0.52 -12.74 10.65
CA HIS A 11 -1.23 -13.25 11.83
C HIS A 11 -2.60 -13.86 11.49
N ALA A 12 -3.30 -13.30 10.50
CA ALA A 12 -4.56 -13.84 9.98
C ALA A 12 -4.36 -15.00 9.00
N ARG A 13 -3.12 -15.40 8.69
CA ARG A 13 -2.76 -16.45 7.73
C ARG A 13 -3.40 -16.26 6.36
N ILE A 14 -3.46 -15.01 5.89
CA ILE A 14 -3.95 -14.70 4.56
C ILE A 14 -3.04 -15.35 3.53
N LYS A 15 -3.61 -16.21 2.68
CA LYS A 15 -2.83 -16.95 1.68
C LYS A 15 -2.29 -16.05 0.57
N ARG A 16 -3.10 -15.10 0.10
CA ARG A 16 -2.80 -14.26 -1.07
C ARG A 16 -3.29 -12.83 -0.85
N VAL A 17 -2.46 -11.87 -1.27
CA VAL A 17 -2.79 -10.45 -1.29
C VAL A 17 -2.59 -9.92 -2.70
N ILE A 18 -3.65 -9.32 -3.24
CA ILE A 18 -3.64 -8.64 -4.54
C ILE A 18 -3.87 -7.15 -4.27
N TYR A 19 -3.03 -6.29 -4.83
CA TYR A 19 -3.20 -4.84 -4.68
C TYR A 19 -2.83 -4.08 -5.95
N GLY A 20 -3.38 -2.87 -6.09
CA GLY A 20 -3.11 -2.00 -7.23
C GLY A 20 -1.86 -1.15 -7.07
N ALA A 21 -2.03 0.14 -6.77
CA ALA A 21 -0.89 1.05 -6.64
C ALA A 21 0.06 0.65 -5.50
N GLY A 22 1.35 0.53 -5.82
CA GLY A 22 2.40 0.33 -4.82
C GLY A 22 2.69 1.62 -4.05
N ASP A 23 3.09 1.48 -2.78
CA ASP A 23 3.54 2.61 -1.97
C ASP A 23 5.07 2.57 -1.86
N SER A 24 5.74 3.51 -2.54
CA SER A 24 7.20 3.63 -2.53
C SER A 24 7.76 4.28 -1.26
N ARG A 25 6.91 4.84 -0.39
CA ARG A 25 7.32 5.53 0.84
C ARG A 25 7.10 4.70 2.09
N ASN A 26 6.01 3.94 2.17
CA ASN A 26 5.64 3.18 3.37
C ASN A 26 5.16 1.76 3.07
N GLY A 27 5.32 1.28 1.84
CA GLY A 27 4.90 -0.07 1.48
C GLY A 27 5.75 -1.16 2.14
N ALA A 28 5.07 -2.19 2.64
CA ALA A 28 5.70 -3.33 3.33
C ALA A 28 5.51 -4.67 2.60
N MET A 29 5.02 -4.65 1.36
CA MET A 29 4.86 -5.84 0.53
C MET A 29 6.09 -6.09 -0.35
N THR A 30 6.45 -5.11 -1.20
CA THR A 30 7.52 -5.24 -2.21
C THR A 30 8.51 -4.08 -2.24
N THR A 31 8.28 -3.01 -1.47
CA THR A 31 9.04 -1.76 -1.56
C THR A 31 10.00 -1.59 -0.39
N ASN A 32 9.67 -0.75 0.60
CA ASN A 32 10.61 -0.35 1.65
C ASN A 32 10.84 -1.45 2.67
N ILE A 33 9.79 -2.21 2.95
CA ILE A 33 9.88 -3.46 3.69
C ILE A 33 9.30 -4.53 2.78
N LYS A 34 9.89 -5.71 2.81
CA LYS A 34 9.40 -6.86 2.08
C LYS A 34 8.96 -7.91 3.07
N LEU A 35 7.64 -8.02 3.26
CA LEU A 35 7.02 -8.90 4.26
C LEU A 35 7.63 -10.30 4.28
N ASN A 36 7.80 -10.91 3.10
CA ASN A 36 8.27 -12.28 2.97
C ASN A 36 9.78 -12.44 3.22
N GLU A 37 10.56 -11.37 3.23
CA GLU A 37 12.00 -11.41 3.57
C GLU A 37 12.24 -11.32 5.09
N ILE A 38 11.20 -11.07 5.89
CA ILE A 38 11.31 -11.08 7.36
C ILE A 38 11.35 -12.53 7.84
N GLU A 39 12.50 -12.95 8.37
CA GLU A 39 12.75 -14.33 8.82
C GLU A 39 11.90 -14.75 10.02
N SER A 40 11.62 -13.83 10.94
CA SER A 40 10.83 -14.09 12.15
C SER A 40 9.34 -14.36 11.88
N PHE A 41 8.86 -14.11 10.65
CA PHE A 41 7.48 -14.41 10.28
C PHE A 41 7.32 -15.84 9.78
N ASN A 42 6.41 -16.56 10.47
CA ASN A 42 6.13 -17.98 10.28
C ASN A 42 5.13 -18.30 9.15
N HIS A 43 4.53 -17.27 8.53
CA HIS A 43 3.60 -17.41 7.41
C HIS A 43 4.02 -16.50 6.27
N LYS A 44 4.10 -17.04 5.05
CA LYS A 44 4.44 -16.29 3.84
C LYS A 44 3.18 -16.06 3.01
N VAL A 45 3.08 -14.87 2.44
CA VAL A 45 1.89 -14.44 1.69
C VAL A 45 2.25 -14.42 0.21
N GLU A 46 1.39 -14.98 -0.64
CA GLU A 46 1.52 -14.80 -2.10
C GLU A 46 1.13 -13.36 -2.46
N ILE A 47 2.03 -12.62 -3.11
CA ILE A 47 1.84 -11.20 -3.40
C ILE A 47 1.71 -10.99 -4.91
N ILE A 48 0.57 -10.45 -5.34
CA ILE A 48 0.33 -10.02 -6.72
C ILE A 48 0.17 -8.49 -6.75
N PRO A 49 1.21 -7.74 -7.13
CA PRO A 49 1.17 -6.30 -7.12
C PRO A 49 0.64 -5.72 -8.45
N HIS A 50 0.27 -4.44 -8.45
CA HIS A 50 0.07 -3.62 -9.64
C HIS A 50 -1.15 -3.96 -10.52
N ILE A 51 -2.18 -4.60 -9.96
CA ILE A 51 -3.47 -4.78 -10.66
C ILE A 51 -4.21 -3.45 -10.75
N LEU A 52 -4.48 -2.99 -11.98
CA LEU A 52 -5.06 -1.65 -12.24
C LEU A 52 -4.25 -0.54 -11.56
N HIS A 53 -2.92 -0.62 -11.70
CA HIS A 53 -1.98 0.26 -11.03
C HIS A 53 -2.28 1.74 -11.29
N ASP A 54 -2.48 2.11 -12.56
CA ASP A 54 -2.61 3.50 -12.96
C ASP A 54 -3.94 4.11 -12.55
N GLU A 55 -5.02 3.34 -12.58
CA GLU A 55 -6.33 3.71 -12.09
C GLU A 55 -6.29 3.94 -10.58
N CYS A 56 -5.77 2.97 -9.82
CA CYS A 56 -5.61 3.08 -8.37
C CYS A 56 -4.73 4.29 -7.98
N ARG A 57 -3.64 4.52 -8.73
CA ARG A 57 -2.75 5.67 -8.53
C ARG A 57 -3.43 6.97 -8.91
N GLY A 58 -4.28 6.96 -9.94
CA GLY A 58 -5.09 8.08 -10.39
C GLY A 58 -5.99 8.62 -9.28
N LEU A 59 -6.70 7.72 -8.58
CA LEU A 59 -7.57 8.07 -7.45
C LEU A 59 -6.80 8.83 -6.35
N LEU A 60 -5.63 8.31 -5.95
CA LEU A 60 -4.79 8.95 -4.92
C LEU A 60 -4.30 10.33 -5.38
N LYS A 61 -3.83 10.45 -6.63
CA LYS A 61 -3.36 11.73 -7.19
C LYS A 61 -4.47 12.77 -7.21
N GLN A 62 -5.66 12.38 -7.66
CA GLN A 62 -6.83 13.24 -7.71
C GLN A 62 -7.20 13.76 -6.32
N PHE A 63 -7.35 12.85 -5.34
CA PHE A 63 -7.66 13.21 -3.96
C PHE A 63 -6.69 14.25 -3.38
N PHE A 64 -5.38 14.02 -3.51
CA PHE A 64 -4.40 14.95 -2.96
C PHE A 64 -4.32 16.28 -3.73
N ARG A 65 -4.60 16.28 -5.03
CA ARG A 65 -4.71 17.52 -5.83
C ARG A 65 -5.87 18.38 -5.32
N GLU A 66 -7.06 17.79 -5.21
CA GLU A 66 -8.25 18.48 -4.73
C GLU A 66 -8.08 19.00 -3.30
N ARG A 67 -7.53 18.18 -2.40
CA ARG A 67 -7.22 18.59 -1.02
C ARG A 67 -6.30 19.82 -0.97
N ARG A 68 -5.25 19.88 -1.80
CA ARG A 68 -4.33 21.03 -1.84
C ARG A 68 -5.00 22.30 -2.37
N LEU A 69 -5.83 22.19 -3.41
CA LEU A 69 -6.61 23.33 -3.94
C LEU A 69 -7.56 23.89 -2.88
N ASN A 70 -8.28 23.02 -2.18
CA ASN A 70 -9.21 23.43 -1.12
C ASN A 70 -8.50 24.12 0.05
N GLN A 71 -7.30 23.68 0.42
CA GLN A 71 -6.49 24.35 1.44
C GLN A 71 -5.98 25.72 1.00
N ALA A 72 -5.59 25.87 -0.26
CA ALA A 72 -5.18 27.18 -0.81
C ALA A 72 -6.35 28.18 -0.83
N ASN A 73 -7.55 27.72 -1.19
CA ASN A 73 -8.75 28.57 -1.20
C ASN A 73 -9.18 28.99 0.21
N LYS A 74 -9.01 28.14 1.23
CA LYS A 74 -9.30 28.51 2.64
C LYS A 74 -8.34 29.52 3.26
N ARG A 75 -7.17 29.71 2.65
CA ARG A 75 -6.13 30.65 3.13
C ARG A 75 -6.22 32.03 2.47
N LYS A 76 -7.07 32.17 1.46
CA LYS A 76 -7.45 33.45 0.83
C LYS A 76 -8.70 33.96 1.52
#